data_AF-A0A7S0AW37-F1
#
_entry.id   AF-A0A7S0AW37-F1
#
_cell.length_a   1.000
_cell.length_b   1.000
_cell.length_c   1.000
_cell.angle_alpha   90.00
_cell.angle_beta   90.00
_cell.angle_gamma   90.00
#
_symmetry.space_group_name_H-M   'P 1'
#
loop_
_entity.id
_entity.type
_entity.pdbx_description
1 polymer ?
#
loop_
_entity_poly.entity_id
_entity_poly.type
_entity_poly.pdbx_seq_one_letter_code
_entity_poly.pdbx_strand_id
1 'polypeptide(L)'
;MSLLGAAHLGASLALRGFARLGKSLSVLDYVELGSSLSVRSFLRFGSALAESTINFGNTHSYAKYVSSPASSIELYVEDNRGLSVTSTGGVLHGTWTSDGAVTTSDRRLKKSIVPLYKALAESANKVAPGSQRPAGTERASAVGWVLRQLRPVSFKFKHGPEGKHSRYGFVAQELQQVLPSVVRGQGDKHLSVVYQDLIALLTLATQVLQDKLNQQEESIAAMMKYMKTLDEKIESLLAKQRQENIEQEKNTLTQHIQELEKKLEYALLKQAHGDKRAMMKPGKDYSDVEPEHIDGWPTAVQV
;
A
#
# COMPACT_ATOMS: atom_id res chain seq x y z
N MET A 1 40.96 18.39 60.35
CA MET A 1 41.75 19.40 61.09
C MET A 1 41.18 20.76 60.75
N SER A 2 40.29 21.31 61.58
CA SER A 2 39.91 22.72 61.47
C SER A 2 40.92 23.54 62.27
N LEU A 3 41.67 24.38 61.56
CA LEU A 3 42.43 25.46 62.17
C LEU A 3 41.51 26.68 62.16
N LEU A 4 41.02 27.10 63.33
CA LEU A 4 40.49 28.45 63.49
C LEU A 4 41.69 29.38 63.66
N GLY A 5 42.06 30.04 62.57
CA GLY A 5 43.08 31.09 62.56
C GLY A 5 42.78 32.06 61.43
N ALA A 6 42.55 33.32 61.77
CA ALA A 6 42.28 34.39 60.82
C ALA A 6 43.52 34.62 59.91
N ALA A 7 43.42 34.20 58.65
CA ALA A 7 44.38 34.59 57.62
C ALA A 7 43.92 35.92 57.02
N HIS A 8 44.50 37.02 57.50
CA HIS A 8 44.33 38.32 56.87
C HIS A 8 45.25 38.40 55.63
N LEU A 9 44.77 37.94 54.47
CA LEU A 9 45.46 38.15 53.19
C LEU A 9 45.13 39.56 52.68
N GLY A 10 46.10 40.48 52.82
CA GLY A 10 46.01 41.84 52.29
C GLY A 10 45.88 41.86 50.75
N ALA A 11 45.27 42.93 50.25
CA ALA A 11 44.53 43.04 48.98
C ALA A 11 45.29 42.89 47.63
N SER A 12 46.42 42.18 47.55
CA SER A 12 47.09 41.93 46.26
C SER A 12 47.95 40.67 46.30
N LEU A 13 47.36 39.54 45.89
CA LEU A 13 48.11 38.31 45.63
C LEU A 13 48.31 38.17 44.11
N ALA A 14 49.40 38.70 43.57
CA ALA A 14 49.76 38.53 42.17
C ALA A 14 50.40 37.14 41.94
N LEU A 15 49.58 36.11 41.70
CA LEU A 15 50.06 34.77 41.32
C LEU A 15 50.52 34.75 39.86
N ARG A 16 51.71 35.30 39.61
CA ARG A 16 52.37 35.23 38.30
C ARG A 16 53.20 33.94 38.22
N GLY A 17 52.52 32.84 37.90
CA GLY A 17 53.16 31.57 37.53
C GLY A 17 53.10 30.49 38.62
N PHE A 18 52.31 29.44 38.34
CA PHE A 18 52.35 28.11 38.97
C PHE A 18 52.18 28.01 40.50
N ALA A 19 51.03 28.43 41.02
CA ALA A 19 50.49 27.85 42.26
C ALA A 19 49.51 26.72 41.89
N ARG A 20 49.95 25.46 41.97
CA ARG A 20 49.08 24.28 41.92
C ARG A 20 48.56 24.02 43.33
N LEU A 21 47.37 24.51 43.64
CA LEU A 21 46.63 24.08 44.82
C LEU A 21 45.97 22.72 44.53
N GLY A 22 46.19 21.75 45.41
CA GLY A 22 45.70 20.37 45.30
C GLY A 22 44.18 20.25 45.37
N LYS A 23 43.67 19.12 44.86
CA LYS A 23 42.34 18.91 44.27
C LYS A 23 41.07 19.08 45.14
N SER A 24 41.09 19.49 46.41
CA SER A 24 39.83 19.75 47.13
C SER A 24 40.02 20.61 48.39
N LEU A 25 39.63 21.88 48.30
CA LEU A 25 39.33 22.73 49.45
C LEU A 25 37.80 22.80 49.55
N SER A 26 37.21 22.35 50.64
CA SER A 26 35.77 22.49 50.91
C SER A 26 35.59 23.58 51.96
N VAL A 27 34.89 24.66 51.60
CA VAL A 27 34.61 25.80 52.48
C VAL A 27 33.12 25.78 52.78
N LEU A 28 32.78 25.63 54.06
CA LEU A 28 31.41 25.43 54.57
C LEU A 28 30.92 26.66 55.35
N ASP A 29 31.19 27.88 54.84
CA ASP A 29 30.57 29.11 55.36
C ASP A 29 30.58 30.23 54.31
N TYR A 30 29.83 31.31 54.56
CA TYR A 30 29.74 32.51 53.72
C TYR A 30 31.10 33.23 53.63
N VAL A 31 31.77 33.10 52.49
CA VAL A 31 32.95 33.90 52.17
C VAL A 31 32.51 35.12 51.36
N GLU A 32 32.77 36.31 51.90
CA GLU A 32 32.68 37.56 51.15
C GLU A 32 33.90 37.67 50.23
N LEU A 33 33.85 36.96 49.09
CA LEU A 33 34.92 37.02 48.09
C LEU A 33 34.89 38.38 47.40
N GLY A 34 35.81 39.26 47.79
CA GLY A 34 36.11 40.50 47.10
C GLY A 34 36.41 40.27 45.61
N SER A 35 36.09 41.27 44.80
CA SER A 35 35.78 41.28 43.37
C SER A 35 36.81 40.77 42.34
N SER A 36 37.79 39.92 42.66
CA SER A 36 38.78 39.46 41.67
C SER A 36 39.45 38.13 42.05
N LEU A 37 38.92 37.02 41.52
CA LEU A 37 39.62 35.72 41.51
C LEU A 37 39.68 35.20 40.06
N SER A 38 40.89 34.90 39.57
CA SER A 38 41.10 34.38 38.21
C SER A 38 41.63 32.95 38.26
N VAL A 39 40.86 31.99 37.74
CA VAL A 39 41.16 30.55 37.74
C VAL A 39 41.66 30.13 36.35
N ARG A 40 42.91 29.66 36.27
CA ARG A 40 43.61 29.29 35.03
C ARG A 40 43.62 27.77 34.90
N SER A 41 42.90 27.27 33.88
CA SER A 41 42.87 25.90 33.34
C SER A 41 42.05 24.81 34.07
N PHE A 42 40.73 24.87 33.91
CA PHE A 42 39.82 23.76 33.56
C PHE A 42 38.81 24.32 32.53
N LEU A 43 37.99 23.50 31.87
CA LEU A 43 36.93 23.98 30.95
C LEU A 43 36.30 25.25 31.52
N ARG A 44 36.50 26.36 30.81
CA ARG A 44 36.21 27.71 31.28
C ARG A 44 34.68 27.83 31.38
N PHE A 45 34.08 27.57 32.55
CA PHE A 45 32.81 28.18 32.92
C PHE A 45 33.09 29.68 33.12
N GLY A 46 33.33 30.37 32.02
CA GLY A 46 33.52 31.81 31.98
C GLY A 46 32.18 32.49 32.24
N SER A 47 32.12 33.23 33.34
CA SER A 47 31.19 34.34 33.61
C SER A 47 29.68 34.13 33.55
N ALA A 48 29.16 32.90 33.43
CA ALA A 48 27.70 32.71 33.57
C ALA A 48 27.36 31.32 34.09
N LEU A 49 27.74 31.02 35.33
CA LEU A 49 26.84 30.22 36.17
C LEU A 49 25.74 31.17 36.63
N ALA A 50 24.85 31.55 35.71
CA ALA A 50 23.55 32.04 36.15
C ALA A 50 22.80 30.81 36.65
N GLU A 51 22.03 30.97 37.72
CA GLU A 51 21.31 29.94 38.49
C GLU A 51 20.55 28.86 37.69
N SER A 52 20.42 29.04 36.37
CA SER A 52 19.80 28.11 35.44
C SER A 52 20.45 27.99 34.05
N THR A 53 21.60 28.61 33.73
CA THR A 53 22.11 28.69 32.34
C THR A 53 23.61 28.38 32.23
N ILE A 54 24.01 27.65 31.18
CA ILE A 54 25.39 27.32 30.80
C ILE A 54 25.68 27.86 29.39
N ASN A 55 26.61 28.80 29.25
CA ASN A 55 27.00 29.38 27.96
C ASN A 55 28.14 28.59 27.29
N PHE A 56 28.06 28.39 25.97
CA PHE A 56 29.07 27.71 25.15
C PHE A 56 29.78 28.71 24.22
N GLY A 57 30.87 29.29 24.71
CA GLY A 57 31.75 30.17 23.92
C GLY A 57 31.26 31.60 23.76
N ASN A 58 29.97 31.84 23.49
CA ASN A 58 29.35 33.16 23.40
C ASN A 58 28.06 33.26 24.24
N THR A 59 27.45 34.45 24.31
CA THR A 59 26.19 34.69 25.02
C THR A 59 24.95 34.21 24.26
N HIS A 60 25.08 33.92 22.97
CA HIS A 60 23.98 33.56 22.08
C HIS A 60 23.81 32.03 21.92
N SER A 61 24.77 31.25 22.39
CA SER A 61 24.74 29.78 22.36
C SER A 61 24.84 29.24 23.78
N TYR A 62 23.75 28.70 24.30
CA TYR A 62 23.65 28.33 25.72
C TYR A 62 22.63 27.21 25.99
N ALA A 63 22.83 26.48 27.08
CA ALA A 63 21.85 25.57 27.65
C ALA A 63 21.16 26.24 28.84
N LYS A 64 19.83 26.21 28.90
CA LYS A 64 19.03 26.81 29.99
C LYS A 64 18.12 25.75 30.61
N TYR A 65 18.13 25.66 31.93
CA TYR A 65 17.12 24.97 32.72
C TYR A 65 15.93 25.89 32.98
N VAL A 66 14.72 25.38 32.79
CA VAL A 66 13.46 26.09 33.06
C VAL A 66 12.62 25.22 33.99
N SER A 67 12.23 25.75 35.14
CA SER A 67 11.50 25.02 36.18
C SER A 67 9.98 25.19 36.14
N SER A 68 9.45 26.20 35.43
CA SER A 68 8.01 26.48 35.33
C SER A 68 7.62 26.82 33.89
N PRO A 69 6.58 26.21 33.30
CA PRO A 69 5.56 25.35 33.93
C PRO A 69 5.90 23.85 34.06
N ALA A 70 6.98 23.37 33.42
CA ALA A 70 7.49 22.01 33.56
C ALA A 70 9.01 22.03 33.49
N SER A 71 9.68 21.12 34.22
CA SER A 71 11.14 21.03 34.22
C SER A 71 11.66 20.67 32.82
N SER A 72 12.34 21.61 32.18
CA SER A 72 12.93 21.40 30.86
C SER A 72 14.35 21.94 30.74
N ILE A 73 15.15 21.29 29.91
CA ILE A 73 16.48 21.74 29.48
C ILE A 73 16.35 22.19 28.02
N GLU A 74 16.64 23.45 27.75
CA GLU A 74 16.59 24.04 26.43
C GLU A 74 18.00 24.35 25.93
N LEU A 75 18.32 23.98 24.69
CA LEU A 75 19.59 24.29 24.02
C LEU A 75 19.36 25.36 22.94
N TYR A 76 20.15 26.42 23.02
CA TYR A 76 20.14 27.55 22.09
C TYR A 76 21.48 27.63 21.34
N VAL A 77 21.41 27.95 20.04
CA VAL A 77 22.55 28.28 19.19
C VAL A 77 22.21 29.54 18.42
N GLU A 78 23.01 30.59 18.57
CA GLU A 78 22.75 31.92 17.98
C GLU A 78 21.30 32.40 18.25
N ASP A 79 20.88 32.33 19.52
CA ASP A 79 19.54 32.64 20.05
C ASP A 79 18.38 31.79 19.48
N ASN A 80 18.67 30.84 18.61
CA ASN A 80 17.69 29.89 18.13
C ASN A 80 17.65 28.67 19.02
N ARG A 81 16.47 28.36 19.55
CA ARG A 81 16.22 27.13 20.28
C ARG A 81 16.35 25.96 19.30
N GLY A 82 17.31 25.07 19.53
CA GLY A 82 17.52 23.87 18.71
C GLY A 82 16.87 22.63 19.32
N LEU A 83 16.97 22.45 20.64
CA LEU A 83 16.45 21.28 21.34
C LEU A 83 15.82 21.71 22.66
N SER A 84 14.67 21.13 23.02
CA SER A 84 14.11 21.23 24.36
C SER A 84 13.80 19.84 24.90
N VAL A 85 14.34 19.48 26.05
CA VAL A 85 14.18 18.18 26.71
C VAL A 85 13.36 18.36 27.98
N THR A 86 12.40 17.47 28.21
CA THR A 86 11.52 17.37 29.39
C THR A 86 11.64 15.97 29.99
N SER A 87 11.03 15.72 31.14
CA SER A 87 11.01 14.39 31.77
C SER A 87 10.32 13.31 30.91
N THR A 88 9.42 13.70 30.02
CA THR A 88 8.63 12.78 29.19
C THR A 88 9.13 12.65 27.75
N GLY A 89 10.14 13.42 27.35
CA GLY A 89 10.63 13.44 25.98
C GLY A 89 11.24 14.80 25.60
N GLY A 90 11.38 15.09 24.31
CA GLY A 90 11.91 16.37 23.85
C GLY A 90 11.38 16.79 22.49
N VAL A 91 11.55 18.07 22.16
CA VAL A 91 11.22 18.67 20.87
C VAL A 91 12.51 19.15 20.22
N LEU A 92 12.75 18.66 19.01
CA LEU A 92 13.79 19.15 18.10
C LEU A 92 13.17 20.28 17.27
N HIS A 93 13.74 21.48 17.37
CA HIS A 93 13.26 22.70 16.70
C HIS A 93 14.05 22.94 15.42
N GLY A 94 13.37 23.35 14.35
CA GLY A 94 14.00 23.52 13.02
C GLY A 94 14.11 22.20 12.25
N THR A 95 14.98 22.17 11.24
CA THR A 95 15.18 21.00 10.37
C THR A 95 16.30 20.13 10.92
N TRP A 96 15.95 18.93 11.39
CA TRP A 96 16.91 17.93 11.88
C TRP A 96 17.01 16.79 10.89
N THR A 97 18.22 16.53 10.39
CA THR A 97 18.51 15.37 9.55
C THR A 97 18.84 14.18 10.45
N SER A 98 18.03 13.13 10.40
CA SER A 98 18.27 11.88 11.11
C SER A 98 18.52 10.78 10.09
N ASP A 99 19.65 10.07 10.21
CA ASP A 99 19.93 8.88 9.40
C ASP A 99 18.99 7.70 9.72
N GLY A 100 18.37 7.70 10.91
CA GLY A 100 17.38 6.69 11.29
C GLY A 100 16.45 7.17 12.41
N ALA A 101 15.18 7.39 12.09
CA ALA A 101 14.17 7.75 13.08
C ALA A 101 13.74 6.51 13.87
N VAL A 102 14.47 6.16 14.93
CA VAL A 102 14.06 5.11 15.88
C VAL A 102 13.10 5.72 16.89
N THR A 103 11.83 5.34 16.83
CA THR A 103 10.80 5.80 17.76
C THR A 103 10.43 4.69 18.74
N THR A 104 10.34 5.01 20.04
CA THR A 104 9.97 4.04 21.08
C THR A 104 8.50 3.63 20.93
N SER A 105 8.22 2.34 20.71
CA SER A 105 6.88 1.81 20.38
C SER A 105 6.45 0.63 21.26
N ASP A 106 6.90 0.59 22.52
CA ASP A 106 6.61 -0.50 23.48
C ASP A 106 5.11 -0.57 23.87
N ARG A 107 4.55 -1.79 23.94
CA ARG A 107 3.17 -2.04 24.38
C ARG A 107 2.91 -1.57 25.80
N ARG A 108 3.89 -1.66 26.71
CA ARG A 108 3.76 -1.26 28.13
C ARG A 108 3.49 0.24 28.31
N LEU A 109 3.85 1.04 27.30
CA LEU A 109 3.66 2.48 27.29
C LEU A 109 2.36 2.90 26.58
N LYS A 110 1.56 1.94 26.08
CA LYS A 110 0.36 2.18 25.29
C LYS A 110 -0.90 1.79 26.07
N LYS A 111 -1.97 2.57 25.90
CA LYS A 111 -3.32 2.28 26.42
C LYS A 111 -4.30 2.24 25.25
N SER A 112 -5.44 1.54 25.43
CA SER A 112 -6.53 1.48 24.45
C SER A 112 -6.11 1.04 23.03
N ILE A 113 -5.36 -0.06 22.93
CA ILE A 113 -4.89 -0.59 21.65
C ILE A 113 -6.06 -1.26 20.93
N VAL A 114 -6.56 -0.61 19.87
CA VAL A 114 -7.65 -1.10 19.02
C VAL A 114 -7.19 -1.25 17.57
N PRO A 115 -7.85 -2.12 16.77
CA PRO A 115 -7.59 -2.17 15.32
C PRO A 115 -7.82 -0.81 14.66
N LEU A 116 -6.87 -0.39 13.81
CA LEU A 116 -6.88 0.94 13.21
C LEU A 116 -8.18 1.26 12.44
N TYR A 117 -8.77 0.29 11.75
CA TYR A 117 -10.04 0.51 11.04
C TYR A 117 -11.20 0.91 11.97
N LYS A 118 -11.22 0.42 13.23
CA LYS A 118 -12.25 0.80 14.20
C LYS A 118 -12.06 2.23 14.68
N ALA A 119 -10.83 2.59 15.01
CA ALA A 119 -10.48 3.97 15.39
C ALA A 119 -10.82 4.96 14.27
N LEU A 120 -10.55 4.60 13.00
CA LEU A 120 -10.93 5.40 11.84
C LEU A 120 -12.45 5.48 11.65
N ALA A 121 -13.18 4.39 11.87
CA ALA A 121 -14.64 4.38 11.77
C ALA A 121 -15.31 5.28 12.82
N GLU A 122 -14.77 5.29 14.05
CA GLU A 122 -15.20 6.20 15.12
C GLU A 122 -14.87 7.66 14.79
N SER A 123 -13.66 7.93 14.30
CA SER A 123 -13.25 9.28 13.87
C SER A 123 -14.14 9.79 12.74
N ALA A 124 -14.41 8.95 11.74
CA ALA A 124 -15.28 9.29 10.62
C ALA A 124 -16.72 9.59 11.07
N ASN A 125 -17.25 8.84 12.05
CA ASN A 125 -18.58 9.12 12.62
C ASN A 125 -18.65 10.46 13.35
N LYS A 126 -17.55 10.89 13.99
CA LYS A 126 -17.47 12.20 14.65
C LYS A 126 -17.42 13.35 13.63
N VAL A 127 -16.74 13.15 12.50
CA VAL A 127 -16.57 14.17 11.46
C VAL A 127 -17.81 14.32 10.57
N ALA A 128 -18.47 13.20 10.22
CA ALA A 128 -19.61 13.19 9.31
C ALA A 128 -20.72 12.23 9.80
N PRO A 129 -21.51 12.63 10.82
CA PRO A 129 -22.62 11.82 11.33
C PRO A 129 -23.67 11.63 10.23
N GLY A 130 -23.99 10.38 9.90
CA GLY A 130 -25.05 10.03 8.94
C GLY A 130 -24.62 9.93 7.47
N SER A 131 -23.32 10.00 7.15
CA SER A 131 -22.85 9.70 5.78
C SER A 131 -23.20 8.25 5.40
N GLN A 132 -23.99 8.06 4.35
CA GLN A 132 -24.35 6.73 3.81
C GLN A 132 -23.06 6.00 3.41
N ARG A 133 -22.66 5.04 4.25
CA ARG A 133 -21.51 4.18 3.99
C ARG A 133 -21.91 3.15 2.94
N PRO A 134 -21.11 2.96 1.86
CA PRO A 134 -21.42 1.95 0.86
C PRO A 134 -21.53 0.57 1.51
N ALA A 135 -22.47 -0.23 1.02
CA ALA A 135 -22.69 -1.61 1.46
C ALA A 135 -21.43 -2.44 1.20
N GLY A 136 -20.69 -2.73 2.26
CA GLY A 136 -19.44 -3.48 2.23
C GLY A 136 -19.00 -3.79 3.66
N THR A 137 -17.93 -4.57 3.82
CA THR A 137 -17.40 -4.85 5.17
C THR A 137 -17.04 -3.55 5.88
N GLU A 138 -17.34 -3.45 7.17
CA GLU A 138 -17.13 -2.23 7.98
C GLU A 138 -15.68 -1.71 7.85
N ARG A 139 -14.73 -2.65 7.79
CA ARG A 139 -13.30 -2.40 7.56
C ARG A 139 -13.04 -1.72 6.20
N ALA A 140 -13.55 -2.28 5.10
CA ALA A 140 -13.32 -1.73 3.76
C ALA A 140 -14.04 -0.39 3.56
N SER A 141 -15.21 -0.23 4.16
CA SER A 141 -16.00 1.00 4.06
C SER A 141 -15.37 2.17 4.83
N ALA A 142 -14.90 1.93 6.06
CA ALA A 142 -14.22 2.96 6.86
C ALA A 142 -12.91 3.41 6.21
N VAL A 143 -12.07 2.47 5.77
CA VAL A 143 -10.79 2.77 5.10
C VAL A 143 -11.05 3.44 3.75
N GLY A 144 -12.00 2.92 2.96
CA GLY A 144 -12.36 3.49 1.66
C GLY A 144 -12.96 4.90 1.76
N TRP A 145 -13.67 5.24 2.84
CA TRP A 145 -14.10 6.61 3.10
C TRP A 145 -12.90 7.54 3.34
N VAL A 146 -11.99 7.17 4.25
CA VAL A 146 -10.80 7.98 4.57
C VAL A 146 -9.95 8.22 3.33
N LEU A 147 -9.64 7.17 2.57
CA LEU A 147 -8.82 7.27 1.36
C LEU A 147 -9.43 8.18 0.29
N ARG A 148 -10.75 8.23 0.17
CA ARG A 148 -11.44 9.14 -0.76
C ARG A 148 -11.35 10.61 -0.35
N GLN A 149 -11.21 10.86 0.95
CA GLN A 149 -11.09 12.22 1.47
C GLN A 149 -9.64 12.72 1.50
N LEU A 150 -8.66 11.82 1.47
CA LEU A 150 -7.25 12.19 1.38
C LEU A 150 -6.92 12.75 0.00
N ARG A 151 -6.40 13.98 -0.03
CA ARG A 151 -5.99 14.68 -1.24
C ARG A 151 -4.48 14.97 -1.21
N PRO A 152 -3.65 14.14 -1.87
CA PRO A 152 -2.24 14.45 -2.01
C PRO A 152 -2.05 15.63 -2.97
N VAL A 153 -1.14 16.54 -2.64
CA VAL A 153 -0.86 17.75 -3.43
C VAL A 153 0.62 17.88 -3.73
N SER A 154 0.95 18.55 -4.83
CA SER A 154 2.28 19.07 -5.10
C SER A 154 2.35 20.54 -4.70
N PHE A 155 3.40 20.96 -3.99
CA PHE A 155 3.56 22.34 -3.56
C PHE A 155 5.03 22.79 -3.61
N LYS A 156 5.23 24.10 -3.54
CA LYS A 156 6.53 24.76 -3.35
C LYS A 156 6.42 25.73 -2.19
N PHE A 157 7.49 25.88 -1.43
CA PHE A 157 7.52 26.91 -0.39
C PHE A 157 7.61 28.29 -1.02
N LYS A 158 6.86 29.26 -0.46
CA LYS A 158 6.89 30.65 -0.92
C LYS A 158 8.26 31.29 -0.70
N HIS A 159 8.97 30.89 0.37
CA HIS A 159 10.23 31.48 0.82
C HIS A 159 11.19 30.37 1.26
N GLY A 160 12.49 30.67 1.26
CA GLY A 160 13.55 29.75 1.71
C GLY A 160 14.18 28.91 0.58
N PRO A 161 15.33 28.27 0.85
CA PRO A 161 16.06 27.47 -0.13
C PRO A 161 15.24 26.28 -0.67
N GLU A 162 14.25 25.81 0.10
CA GLU A 162 13.32 24.75 -0.31
C GLU A 162 12.28 25.20 -1.35
N GLY A 163 12.09 26.50 -1.57
CA GLY A 163 11.11 27.02 -2.56
C GLY A 163 11.46 26.73 -4.01
N LYS A 164 12.71 26.37 -4.30
CA LYS A 164 13.19 26.03 -5.66
C LYS A 164 12.73 24.64 -6.12
N HIS A 165 12.37 23.76 -5.18
CA HIS A 165 12.06 22.36 -5.47
C HIS A 165 10.58 22.08 -5.26
N SER A 166 9.97 21.29 -6.16
CA SER A 166 8.62 20.78 -5.96
C SER A 166 8.64 19.69 -4.88
N ARG A 167 7.69 19.76 -3.94
CA ARG A 167 7.46 18.74 -2.91
C ARG A 167 6.07 18.16 -3.07
N TYR A 168 5.91 16.93 -2.61
CA TYR A 168 4.62 16.24 -2.55
C TYR A 168 4.26 15.98 -1.10
N GLY A 169 2.98 16.11 -0.76
CA GLY A 169 2.51 15.89 0.61
C GLY A 169 1.04 16.22 0.77
N PHE A 170 0.66 16.62 1.97
CA PHE A 170 -0.70 16.98 2.33
C PHE A 170 -0.76 18.39 2.90
N VAL A 171 -1.87 19.09 2.64
CA VAL A 171 -2.19 20.34 3.31
C VAL A 171 -2.71 20.00 4.71
N ALA A 172 -2.05 20.52 5.74
CA ALA A 172 -2.36 20.18 7.13
C ALA A 172 -3.80 20.56 7.53
N GLN A 173 -4.32 21.67 7.02
CA GLN A 173 -5.69 22.15 7.27
C GLN A 173 -6.76 21.20 6.71
N GLU A 174 -6.57 20.70 5.48
CA GLU A 174 -7.48 19.73 4.87
C GLU A 174 -7.40 18.39 5.59
N LEU A 175 -6.18 17.95 5.91
CA LEU A 175 -5.97 16.70 6.63
C LEU A 175 -6.55 16.75 8.04
N GLN A 176 -6.55 17.91 8.69
CA GLN A 176 -7.13 18.09 10.02
C GLN A 176 -8.64 17.87 10.05
N GLN A 177 -9.35 18.20 8.95
CA GLN A 177 -10.79 17.97 8.86
C GLN A 177 -11.14 16.47 8.77
N VAL A 178 -10.28 15.67 8.14
CA VAL A 178 -10.51 14.24 7.90
C VAL A 178 -9.90 13.37 9.01
N LEU A 179 -8.65 13.66 9.37
CA LEU A 179 -7.81 12.93 10.33
C LEU A 179 -7.13 13.90 11.30
N PRO A 180 -7.89 14.49 12.25
CA PRO A 180 -7.34 15.45 13.21
C PRO A 180 -6.21 14.85 14.06
N SER A 181 -6.21 13.53 14.27
CA SER A 181 -5.20 12.81 15.06
C SER A 181 -3.80 12.77 14.42
N VAL A 182 -3.67 13.03 13.12
CA VAL A 182 -2.39 13.01 12.40
C VAL A 182 -1.75 14.41 12.31
N VAL A 183 -2.52 15.45 12.60
CA VAL A 183 -2.06 16.83 12.59
C VAL A 183 -1.65 17.25 14.01
N ARG A 184 -0.56 18.01 14.11
CA ARG A 184 -0.04 18.60 15.35
C ARG A 184 0.04 20.11 15.19
N GLY A 185 -0.19 20.83 16.28
CA GLY A 185 -0.19 22.29 16.31
C GLY A 185 -1.37 22.81 17.13
N GLN A 186 -1.14 23.88 17.89
CA GLN A 186 -2.16 24.50 18.75
C GLN A 186 -2.04 26.02 18.60
N GLY A 187 -3.11 26.68 18.17
CA GLY A 187 -3.18 28.14 18.00
C GLY A 187 -2.67 28.68 16.66
N ASP A 188 -2.22 29.93 16.66
CA ASP A 188 -1.82 30.74 15.49
C ASP A 188 -0.47 30.34 14.85
N LYS A 189 0.14 29.25 15.30
CA LYS A 189 1.45 28.77 14.83
C LYS A 189 1.27 27.51 13.98
N HIS A 190 1.97 27.49 12.84
CA HIS A 190 1.88 26.52 11.74
C HIS A 190 1.47 25.09 12.15
N LEU A 191 0.49 24.55 11.40
CA LEU A 191 0.09 23.16 11.51
C LEU A 191 1.13 22.24 10.86
N SER A 192 1.41 21.12 11.51
CA SER A 192 2.38 20.10 11.06
C SER A 192 1.71 18.74 10.92
N VAL A 193 2.17 17.94 9.96
CA VAL A 193 1.61 16.60 9.68
C VAL A 193 2.59 15.52 10.17
N VAL A 194 2.10 14.54 10.91
CA VAL A 194 2.88 13.36 11.35
C VAL A 194 2.85 12.31 10.23
N TYR A 195 3.77 12.44 9.28
CA TYR A 195 3.85 11.52 8.13
C TYR A 195 4.10 10.05 8.53
N GLN A 196 4.73 9.80 9.67
CA GLN A 196 4.98 8.44 10.16
C GLN A 196 3.68 7.67 10.43
N ASP A 197 2.64 8.35 10.93
CA ASP A 197 1.33 7.72 11.21
C ASP A 197 0.61 7.31 9.91
N LEU A 198 0.92 7.99 8.79
CA LEU A 198 0.37 7.65 7.48
C LEU A 198 0.89 6.31 6.97
N ILE A 199 2.05 5.83 7.44
CA ILE A 199 2.57 4.50 7.06
C ILE A 199 1.61 3.41 7.55
N ALA A 200 1.12 3.51 8.79
CA ALA A 200 0.16 2.54 9.33
C ALA A 200 -1.17 2.59 8.57
N LEU A 201 -1.62 3.78 8.16
CA LEU A 201 -2.82 3.96 7.34
C LEU A 201 -2.65 3.34 5.95
N LEU A 202 -1.51 3.60 5.28
CA LEU A 202 -1.18 3.00 3.99
C LEU A 202 -1.09 1.49 4.10
N THR A 203 -0.47 0.95 5.16
CA THR A 203 -0.41 -0.51 5.39
C THR A 203 -1.81 -1.10 5.49
N LEU A 204 -2.72 -0.46 6.23
CA LEU A 204 -4.10 -0.89 6.33
C LEU A 204 -4.84 -0.80 4.98
N ALA A 205 -4.61 0.27 4.22
CA ALA A 205 -5.17 0.43 2.88
C ALA A 205 -4.71 -0.68 1.93
N THR A 206 -3.42 -1.00 1.93
CA THR A 206 -2.85 -2.09 1.14
C THR A 206 -3.43 -3.44 1.53
N GLN A 207 -3.63 -3.70 2.83
CA GLN A 207 -4.31 -4.93 3.29
C GLN A 207 -5.73 -5.03 2.73
N VAL A 208 -6.50 -3.93 2.75
CA VAL A 208 -7.86 -3.92 2.19
C VAL A 208 -7.85 -4.10 0.67
N LEU A 209 -6.84 -3.56 -0.03
CA LEU A 209 -6.66 -3.79 -1.46
C LEU A 209 -6.30 -5.25 -1.76
N GLN A 210 -5.43 -5.86 -0.96
CA GLN A 210 -5.10 -7.28 -1.08
C GLN A 210 -6.32 -8.17 -0.87
N ASP A 211 -7.15 -7.87 0.14
CA ASP A 211 -8.39 -8.62 0.40
C ASP A 211 -9.33 -8.56 -0.83
N LYS A 212 -9.44 -7.39 -1.49
CA LYS A 212 -10.24 -7.24 -2.72
C LYS A 212 -9.64 -7.97 -3.92
N LEU A 213 -8.32 -7.94 -4.08
CA LEU A 213 -7.64 -8.67 -5.16
C LEU A 213 -7.86 -10.17 -5.01
N ASN A 214 -7.72 -10.72 -3.81
CA ASN A 214 -7.98 -12.13 -3.54
C ASN A 214 -9.44 -12.50 -3.87
N GLN A 215 -10.41 -11.67 -3.50
CA GLN A 215 -11.82 -11.87 -3.86
C GLN A 215 -12.05 -11.83 -5.37
N GLN A 216 -11.36 -10.94 -6.09
CA GLN A 216 -11.43 -10.88 -7.55
C GLN A 216 -10.82 -12.13 -8.18
N GLU A 217 -9.67 -12.59 -7.70
CA GLU A 217 -9.04 -13.84 -8.16
C GLU A 217 -9.96 -15.04 -7.97
N GLU A 218 -10.62 -15.16 -6.82
CA GLU A 218 -11.63 -16.20 -6.56
C GLU A 218 -12.81 -16.11 -7.54
N SER A 219 -13.29 -14.90 -7.82
CA SER A 219 -14.39 -14.70 -8.79
C SER A 219 -13.98 -15.08 -10.22
N ILE A 220 -12.73 -14.78 -10.60
CA ILE A 220 -12.17 -15.14 -11.91
C ILE A 220 -12.02 -16.66 -11.99
N ALA A 221 -11.51 -17.32 -10.94
CA ALA A 221 -11.39 -18.77 -10.89
C ALA A 221 -12.76 -19.47 -10.98
N ALA A 222 -13.78 -18.94 -10.29
CA ALA A 222 -15.14 -19.44 -10.38
C ALA A 222 -15.72 -19.29 -11.80
N MET A 223 -15.47 -18.14 -12.44
CA MET A 223 -15.90 -17.88 -13.82
C MET A 223 -15.21 -18.81 -14.82
N MET A 224 -13.90 -19.04 -14.68
CA MET A 224 -13.16 -20.01 -15.50
C MET A 224 -13.73 -21.42 -15.35
N LYS A 225 -14.08 -21.84 -14.12
CA LYS A 225 -14.73 -23.14 -13.88
C LYS A 225 -16.08 -23.21 -14.58
N TYR A 226 -16.88 -22.15 -14.52
CA TYR A 226 -18.15 -22.08 -15.23
C TYR A 226 -17.96 -22.19 -16.76
N MET A 227 -17.00 -21.45 -17.32
CA MET A 227 -16.65 -21.54 -18.74
C MET A 227 -16.30 -22.97 -19.15
N LYS A 228 -15.45 -23.65 -18.38
CA LYS A 228 -15.10 -25.05 -18.63
C LYS A 228 -16.30 -25.98 -18.64
N THR A 229 -17.22 -25.84 -17.67
CA THR A 229 -18.45 -26.66 -17.66
C THR A 229 -19.38 -26.35 -18.84
N LEU A 230 -19.31 -25.13 -19.37
CA LEU A 230 -20.10 -24.71 -20.51
C LEU A 230 -19.52 -25.29 -21.80
N ASP A 231 -18.18 -25.30 -21.94
CA ASP A 231 -17.48 -25.99 -23.03
C ASP A 231 -17.80 -27.48 -23.04
N GLU A 232 -17.77 -28.15 -21.87
CA GLU A 232 -18.15 -29.57 -21.74
C GLU A 232 -19.60 -29.83 -22.18
N LYS A 233 -20.54 -28.92 -21.84
CA LYS A 233 -21.93 -29.00 -22.30
C LYS A 233 -22.05 -28.80 -23.81
N ILE A 234 -21.34 -27.83 -24.38
CA ILE A 234 -21.35 -27.57 -25.83
C ILE A 234 -20.84 -28.82 -26.57
N GLU A 235 -19.73 -29.42 -26.14
CA GLU A 235 -19.21 -30.64 -26.75
C GLU A 235 -20.21 -31.80 -26.67
N SER A 236 -20.87 -31.98 -25.52
CA SER A 236 -21.90 -33.02 -25.37
C SER A 236 -23.10 -32.82 -26.30
N LEU A 237 -23.52 -31.57 -26.53
CA LEU A 237 -24.61 -31.24 -27.43
C LEU A 237 -24.22 -31.43 -28.89
N LEU A 238 -23.00 -31.02 -29.27
CA LEU A 238 -22.47 -31.25 -30.61
C LEU A 238 -22.33 -32.74 -30.91
N ALA A 239 -21.86 -33.53 -29.95
CA ALA A 239 -21.77 -34.99 -30.07
C ALA A 239 -23.16 -35.63 -30.24
N LYS A 240 -24.14 -35.18 -29.45
CA LYS A 240 -25.54 -35.63 -29.57
C LYS A 240 -26.13 -35.29 -30.94
N GLN A 241 -25.92 -34.07 -31.42
CA GLN A 241 -26.38 -33.63 -32.75
C GLN A 241 -25.75 -34.45 -33.87
N ARG A 242 -24.44 -34.74 -33.79
CA ARG A 242 -23.76 -35.60 -34.78
C ARG A 242 -24.37 -37.00 -34.81
N GLN A 243 -24.65 -37.58 -33.64
CA GLN A 243 -25.26 -38.90 -33.57
C GLN A 243 -26.66 -38.91 -34.17
N GLU A 244 -27.47 -37.89 -33.89
CA GLU A 244 -28.81 -37.74 -34.46
C GLU A 244 -28.76 -37.62 -35.99
N ASN A 245 -27.79 -36.87 -36.54
CA ASN A 245 -27.61 -36.75 -37.99
C ASN A 245 -27.19 -38.10 -38.63
N ILE A 246 -26.26 -38.83 -38.01
CA ILE A 246 -25.83 -40.15 -38.50
C ILE A 246 -26.99 -41.15 -38.48
N GLU A 247 -27.82 -41.12 -37.42
CA GLU A 247 -29.01 -41.97 -37.30
C GLU A 247 -30.01 -41.67 -38.43
N GLN A 248 -30.21 -40.40 -38.76
CA GLN A 248 -31.06 -39.98 -39.87
C GLN A 248 -30.52 -40.46 -41.22
N GLU A 249 -29.22 -40.26 -41.50
CA GLU A 249 -28.59 -40.74 -42.73
C GLU A 249 -28.64 -42.27 -42.87
N LYS A 250 -28.41 -42.99 -41.77
CA LYS A 250 -28.53 -44.45 -41.77
C LYS A 250 -29.95 -44.89 -42.09
N ASN A 251 -30.97 -44.22 -41.54
CA ASN A 251 -32.36 -44.55 -41.80
C ASN A 251 -32.74 -44.28 -43.28
N THR A 252 -32.30 -43.16 -43.86
CA THR A 252 -32.57 -42.87 -45.28
C THR A 252 -31.85 -43.85 -46.21
N LEU A 253 -30.61 -44.22 -45.92
CA LEU A 253 -29.87 -45.26 -46.66
C LEU A 253 -30.56 -46.63 -46.56
N THR A 254 -31.03 -47.00 -45.38
CA THR A 254 -31.73 -48.28 -45.18
C THR A 254 -33.02 -48.33 -46.01
N GLN A 255 -33.77 -47.23 -46.08
CA GLN A 255 -34.95 -47.13 -46.94
C GLN A 255 -34.59 -47.27 -48.43
N HIS A 256 -33.50 -46.62 -48.88
CA HIS A 256 -33.03 -46.76 -50.26
C HIS A 256 -32.61 -48.20 -50.59
N ILE A 257 -31.90 -48.88 -49.69
CA ILE A 257 -31.51 -50.28 -49.87
C ILE A 257 -32.76 -51.17 -50.01
N GLN A 258 -33.75 -51.02 -49.13
CA GLN A 258 -35.00 -51.77 -49.23
C GLN A 258 -35.76 -51.51 -50.54
N GLU A 259 -35.72 -50.28 -51.04
CA GLU A 259 -36.32 -49.94 -52.33
C GLU A 259 -35.57 -50.59 -53.51
N LEU A 260 -34.23 -50.59 -53.47
CA LEU A 260 -33.40 -51.25 -54.46
C LEU A 260 -33.59 -52.77 -54.43
N GLU A 261 -33.68 -53.39 -53.26
CA GLU A 261 -33.96 -54.82 -53.10
C GLU A 261 -35.31 -55.18 -53.74
N LYS A 262 -36.38 -54.40 -53.47
CA LYS A 262 -37.69 -54.60 -54.11
C LYS A 262 -37.61 -54.45 -55.64
N LYS A 263 -36.86 -53.47 -56.14
CA LYS A 263 -36.65 -53.26 -57.58
C LYS A 263 -35.89 -54.44 -58.22
N LEU A 264 -34.87 -54.95 -57.54
CA LEU A 264 -34.10 -56.11 -57.98
C LEU A 264 -34.96 -57.37 -58.02
N GLU A 265 -35.75 -57.61 -56.97
CA GLU A 265 -36.67 -58.73 -56.87
C GLU A 265 -37.73 -58.69 -58.00
N TYR A 266 -38.29 -57.51 -58.27
CA TYR A 266 -39.19 -57.28 -59.41
C TYR A 266 -38.51 -57.55 -60.76
N ALA A 267 -37.25 -57.13 -60.94
CA ALA A 267 -36.50 -57.36 -62.17
C ALA A 267 -36.18 -58.84 -62.41
N LEU A 268 -35.78 -59.58 -61.37
CA LEU A 268 -35.53 -61.02 -61.43
C LEU A 268 -36.82 -61.80 -61.76
N LEU A 269 -37.95 -61.43 -61.17
CA LEU A 269 -39.27 -61.99 -61.53
C LEU A 269 -39.61 -61.74 -63.00
N LYS A 270 -39.32 -60.54 -63.51
CA LYS A 270 -39.54 -60.17 -64.91
C LYS A 270 -38.63 -60.95 -65.87
N GLN A 271 -37.37 -61.19 -65.51
CA GLN A 271 -36.44 -62.05 -66.27
C GLN A 271 -36.90 -63.51 -66.27
N ALA A 272 -37.33 -64.06 -65.14
CA ALA A 272 -37.87 -65.42 -65.04
C ALA A 272 -39.17 -65.62 -65.85
N HIS A 273 -39.95 -64.56 -66.05
CA HIS A 273 -41.11 -64.55 -66.96
C HIS A 273 -40.73 -64.32 -68.43
N GLY A 274 -39.62 -63.62 -68.71
CA GLY A 274 -39.07 -63.44 -70.06
C GLY A 274 -38.48 -64.73 -70.64
N ASP A 275 -37.78 -65.52 -69.83
CA ASP A 275 -37.15 -66.79 -70.26
C ASP A 275 -38.18 -67.87 -70.65
N LYS A 276 -39.35 -67.88 -70.01
CA LYS A 276 -40.47 -68.75 -70.42
C LYS A 276 -41.08 -68.37 -71.77
N ARG A 277 -40.86 -67.14 -72.24
CA ARG A 277 -41.32 -66.67 -73.57
C ARG A 277 -40.27 -66.92 -74.67
N ALA A 278 -38.98 -67.03 -74.33
CA ALA A 278 -37.90 -67.28 -75.27
C ALA A 278 -37.79 -68.75 -75.73
N MET A 279 -38.38 -69.72 -75.01
CA MET A 279 -38.42 -71.13 -75.42
C MET A 279 -39.48 -71.47 -76.48
N MET A 280 -40.18 -70.48 -77.05
CA MET A 280 -41.26 -70.72 -78.02
C MET A 280 -41.15 -69.75 -79.22
N LYS A 281 -40.18 -69.98 -80.12
CA LYS A 281 -40.35 -70.04 -81.61
C LYS A 281 -39.02 -70.04 -82.38
N PRO A 282 -39.00 -70.64 -83.60
CA PRO A 282 -37.79 -70.93 -84.37
C PRO A 282 -37.34 -69.74 -85.23
N GLY A 283 -36.08 -69.81 -85.67
CA GLY A 283 -35.29 -68.66 -86.12
C GLY A 283 -35.62 -68.03 -87.47
N LYS A 284 -34.88 -66.95 -87.76
CA LYS A 284 -34.43 -66.52 -89.08
C LYS A 284 -33.37 -65.41 -88.95
N ASP A 285 -32.34 -65.52 -89.78
CA ASP A 285 -31.37 -64.49 -90.16
C ASP A 285 -32.05 -63.19 -90.65
N TYR A 286 -31.42 -62.04 -90.42
CA TYR A 286 -30.57 -61.35 -91.42
C TYR A 286 -30.04 -60.02 -90.86
N SER A 287 -28.84 -59.72 -91.35
CA SER A 287 -28.03 -58.50 -91.36
C SER A 287 -28.68 -57.12 -91.24
N ASP A 288 -27.81 -56.17 -90.83
CA ASP A 288 -27.85 -54.70 -90.94
C ASP A 288 -28.55 -53.92 -89.81
N VAL A 289 -27.75 -53.31 -88.91
CA VAL A 289 -27.74 -51.85 -88.59
C VAL A 289 -26.42 -51.49 -87.88
N GLU A 290 -25.77 -50.43 -88.36
CA GLU A 290 -24.53 -49.77 -87.89
C GLU A 290 -24.64 -49.05 -86.51
N PRO A 291 -23.54 -48.51 -85.94
CA PRO A 291 -23.44 -48.18 -84.51
C PRO A 291 -23.76 -46.71 -84.17
N GLU A 292 -24.52 -46.47 -83.11
CA GLU A 292 -24.67 -45.15 -82.48
C GLU A 292 -24.10 -45.19 -81.06
N HIS A 293 -22.96 -44.53 -80.85
CA HIS A 293 -22.82 -43.18 -80.27
C HIS A 293 -22.80 -43.21 -78.74
N ILE A 294 -21.57 -43.03 -78.23
CA ILE A 294 -21.20 -42.85 -76.83
C ILE A 294 -21.70 -41.46 -76.39
N ASP A 295 -22.38 -41.36 -75.25
CA ASP A 295 -22.38 -40.12 -74.47
C ASP A 295 -22.78 -40.33 -73.00
N GLY A 296 -22.03 -39.68 -72.10
CA GLY A 296 -22.55 -39.18 -70.82
C GLY A 296 -22.19 -39.93 -69.53
N TRP A 297 -20.95 -39.80 -69.06
CA TRP A 297 -20.65 -39.89 -67.62
C TRP A 297 -20.70 -38.47 -67.03
N PRO A 298 -21.44 -38.19 -65.94
CA PRO A 298 -21.29 -36.95 -65.21
C PRO A 298 -20.20 -37.09 -64.16
N THR A 299 -19.15 -36.30 -64.34
CA THR A 299 -18.13 -35.95 -63.34
C THR A 299 -18.77 -35.12 -62.22
N ALA A 300 -18.62 -35.53 -60.96
CA ALA A 300 -18.32 -34.69 -59.79
C ALA A 300 -18.61 -35.47 -58.50
N VAL A 301 -17.62 -35.58 -57.60
CA VAL A 301 -17.60 -34.93 -56.29
C VAL A 301 -16.15 -34.95 -55.80
N GLN A 302 -15.53 -33.77 -55.66
CA GLN A 302 -14.31 -33.57 -54.89
C GLN A 302 -14.64 -33.69 -53.40
N VAL A 303 -13.79 -34.42 -52.67
CA VAL A 303 -13.60 -34.31 -51.21
C VAL A 303 -12.12 -34.02 -50.98
#